data_AF-A0AAN9AS87-F1
#
_entry.id   AF-A0AAN9AS87-F1
#
_cell.length_a   1.000
_cell.length_b   1.000
_cell.length_c   1.000
_cell.angle_alpha   90.00
_cell.angle_beta   90.00
_cell.angle_gamma   90.00
#
_symmetry.space_group_name_H-M   'P 1'
#
loop_
_entity.id
_entity.type
_entity.pdbx_description
1 polymer ?
#
loop_
_entity_poly.entity_id
_entity_poly.type
_entity_poly.pdbx_seq_one_letter_code
_entity_poly.pdbx_strand_id
1 'polypeptide(L)'
;MPDPNGNNDSFSAADIDVDVYLEARNQEFLYNSLPTIFYIGFLSVMGLVGNSVVFMVYYRRYHASSAMRYYVLVMSVTDLLTNAQILPAEVLEMRFYNTFRWGWACRIFRQTRSFLVGLSTLLLVAVAVDRQQVCSLKLKNIVKLPVTTACL
;
A
#
# COMPACT_ATOMS: atom_id res chain seq x y z
N MET A 1 57.87 -10.37 -30.05
CA MET A 1 56.87 -9.54 -30.73
C MET A 1 55.68 -10.42 -31.06
N PRO A 2 54.48 -10.18 -30.50
CA PRO A 2 53.22 -10.78 -30.95
C PRO A 2 52.41 -9.77 -31.80
N ASP A 3 51.89 -10.22 -32.94
CA ASP A 3 50.90 -9.50 -33.77
C ASP A 3 49.46 -9.67 -33.22
N PRO A 4 48.52 -8.76 -33.56
CA PRO A 4 47.21 -8.55 -32.92
C PRO A 4 46.02 -9.10 -33.75
N ASN A 5 44.84 -9.13 -33.12
CA ASN A 5 43.48 -9.34 -33.67
C ASN A 5 42.97 -10.79 -33.80
N GLY A 6 41.76 -11.02 -33.26
CA GLY A 6 41.06 -12.31 -33.26
C GLY A 6 40.03 -12.48 -32.11
N ASN A 7 39.26 -11.45 -31.75
CA ASN A 7 37.80 -11.35 -32.00
C ASN A 7 36.95 -12.08 -30.92
N ASN A 8 36.39 -11.40 -29.92
CA ASN A 8 35.09 -10.69 -29.90
C ASN A 8 33.84 -11.52 -30.30
N ASP A 9 33.98 -12.84 -30.53
CA ASP A 9 32.90 -13.63 -31.14
C ASP A 9 32.01 -14.34 -30.10
N SER A 10 32.47 -14.45 -28.85
CA SER A 10 31.70 -15.07 -27.76
C SER A 10 30.83 -14.08 -26.99
N PHE A 11 31.16 -12.78 -27.04
CA PHE A 11 30.38 -11.70 -26.42
C PHE A 11 29.13 -11.37 -27.27
N SER A 12 29.19 -11.53 -28.60
CA SER A 12 28.05 -11.19 -29.47
C SER A 12 26.98 -12.28 -29.57
N ALA A 13 27.30 -13.58 -29.53
CA ALA A 13 26.29 -14.63 -29.73
C ALA A 13 25.45 -14.94 -28.48
N ALA A 14 26.07 -14.89 -27.30
CA ALA A 14 25.39 -15.15 -26.03
C ALA A 14 24.52 -13.96 -25.58
N ASP A 15 24.98 -12.73 -25.78
CA ASP A 15 24.20 -11.53 -25.43
C ASP A 15 23.00 -11.35 -26.37
N ILE A 16 23.14 -11.65 -27.67
CA ILE A 16 22.01 -11.63 -28.63
C ILE A 16 20.92 -12.64 -28.24
N ASP A 17 21.28 -13.85 -27.79
CA ASP A 17 20.32 -14.88 -27.39
C ASP A 17 19.61 -14.52 -26.07
N VAL A 18 20.35 -13.89 -25.14
CA VAL A 18 19.81 -13.37 -23.88
C VAL A 18 18.87 -12.19 -24.12
N ASP A 19 19.22 -11.25 -24.98
CA ASP A 19 18.39 -10.08 -25.31
C ASP A 19 17.09 -10.50 -26.02
N VAL A 20 17.16 -11.44 -26.96
CA VAL A 20 15.98 -12.01 -27.65
C VAL A 20 15.08 -12.77 -26.66
N TYR A 21 15.66 -13.52 -25.73
CA TYR A 21 14.90 -14.22 -24.68
C TYR A 21 14.24 -13.24 -23.69
N LEU A 22 14.93 -12.16 -23.34
CA LEU A 22 14.41 -11.09 -22.50
C LEU A 22 13.25 -10.35 -23.18
N GLU A 23 13.35 -10.05 -24.47
CA GLU A 23 12.28 -9.41 -25.23
C GLU A 23 11.05 -10.30 -25.35
N ALA A 24 11.24 -11.60 -25.63
CA ALA A 24 10.13 -12.57 -25.70
C ALA A 24 9.40 -12.71 -24.35
N ARG A 25 10.14 -12.78 -23.23
CA ARG A 25 9.56 -12.83 -21.87
C ARG A 25 8.89 -11.52 -21.47
N ASN A 26 9.47 -10.38 -21.88
CA ASN A 26 8.92 -9.06 -21.59
C ASN A 26 7.58 -8.87 -22.33
N GLN A 27 7.43 -9.33 -23.57
CA GLN A 27 6.16 -9.21 -24.30
C GLN A 27 5.02 -10.03 -23.68
N GLU A 28 5.30 -11.25 -23.23
CA GLU A 28 4.31 -12.11 -22.57
C GLU A 28 3.92 -11.60 -21.18
N PHE A 29 4.88 -11.09 -20.42
CA PHE A 29 4.66 -10.50 -19.09
C PHE A 29 3.96 -9.13 -19.18
N LEU A 30 4.30 -8.32 -20.17
CA LEU A 30 3.62 -7.04 -20.43
C LEU A 30 2.15 -7.26 -20.76
N TYR A 31 1.80 -8.20 -21.64
CA TYR A 31 0.39 -8.41 -22.01
C TYR A 31 -0.48 -8.87 -20.84
N ASN A 32 0.06 -9.74 -19.96
CA ASN A 32 -0.67 -10.23 -18.80
C ASN A 32 -0.67 -9.26 -17.61
N SER A 33 0.37 -8.44 -17.42
CA SER A 33 0.49 -7.52 -16.27
C SER A 33 0.05 -6.08 -16.57
N LEU A 34 -0.07 -5.68 -17.84
CA LEU A 34 -0.63 -4.38 -18.25
C LEU A 34 -1.96 -4.04 -17.56
N PRO A 35 -3.00 -4.90 -17.56
CA PRO A 35 -4.26 -4.57 -16.91
C PRO A 35 -4.09 -4.31 -15.41
N THR A 36 -3.23 -5.08 -14.74
CA THR A 36 -2.92 -4.93 -13.32
C THR A 36 -2.22 -3.61 -13.02
N ILE A 37 -1.23 -3.23 -13.82
CA ILE A 37 -0.49 -1.96 -13.66
C ILE A 37 -1.42 -0.77 -13.84
N PHE A 38 -2.27 -0.78 -14.88
CA PHE A 38 -3.24 0.28 -15.11
C PHE A 38 -4.24 0.41 -13.97
N TYR A 39 -4.78 -0.71 -13.50
CA TYR A 39 -5.73 -0.74 -12.41
C TYR A 39 -5.12 -0.23 -11.10
N ILE A 40 -3.92 -0.71 -10.75
CA ILE A 40 -3.24 -0.28 -9.52
C ILE A 40 -2.80 1.18 -9.60
N GLY A 41 -2.35 1.65 -10.77
CA GLY A 41 -2.05 3.06 -11.00
C GLY A 41 -3.27 3.94 -10.78
N PHE A 42 -4.42 3.56 -11.34
CA PHE A 42 -5.67 4.27 -11.15
C PHE A 42 -6.11 4.30 -9.68
N LEU A 43 -6.07 3.14 -9.00
CA LEU A 43 -6.38 3.03 -7.58
C LEU A 43 -5.44 3.87 -6.71
N SER A 44 -4.15 3.92 -7.02
CA SER A 44 -3.18 4.73 -6.28
C SER A 44 -3.49 6.22 -6.43
N VAL A 45 -3.79 6.70 -7.64
CA VAL A 45 -4.18 8.11 -7.86
C VAL A 45 -5.46 8.44 -7.11
N MET A 46 -6.50 7.61 -7.24
CA MET A 46 -7.76 7.80 -6.53
C MET A 46 -7.57 7.79 -5.01
N GLY A 47 -6.77 6.86 -4.50
CA GLY A 47 -6.43 6.75 -3.08
C GLY A 47 -5.66 7.95 -2.56
N LEU A 48 -4.69 8.46 -3.31
CA LEU A 48 -3.94 9.66 -2.94
C LEU A 48 -4.83 10.89 -2.90
N VAL A 49 -5.66 11.10 -3.92
CA VAL A 49 -6.57 12.25 -3.99
C VAL A 49 -7.62 12.17 -2.87
N GLY A 50 -8.29 11.03 -2.73
CA GLY A 50 -9.35 10.82 -1.74
C GLY A 50 -8.85 11.01 -0.30
N ASN A 51 -7.74 10.35 0.05
CA ASN A 51 -7.18 10.46 1.40
C ASN A 51 -6.58 11.85 1.68
N SER A 52 -6.03 12.53 0.67
CA SER A 52 -5.56 13.92 0.81
C SER A 52 -6.71 14.89 1.07
N VAL A 53 -7.84 14.73 0.39
CA VAL A 53 -9.04 15.54 0.62
C VAL A 53 -9.58 15.33 2.03
N VAL A 54 -9.68 14.08 2.49
CA VAL A 54 -10.09 13.75 3.87
C VAL A 54 -9.14 14.39 4.87
N PHE A 55 -7.83 14.24 4.68
CA PHE A 55 -6.82 14.85 5.54
C PHE A 55 -7.00 16.37 5.58
N MET A 56 -7.12 17.04 4.43
CA MET A 56 -7.26 18.50 4.36
C MET A 56 -8.55 19.00 5.03
N VAL A 57 -9.67 18.31 4.81
CA VAL A 57 -10.97 18.65 5.41
C VAL A 57 -10.96 18.47 6.92
N TYR A 58 -10.44 17.34 7.43
CA TYR A 58 -10.35 17.10 8.88
C TYR A 58 -9.25 17.90 9.56
N TYR A 59 -8.22 18.31 8.83
CA TYR A 59 -7.19 19.20 9.34
C TYR A 59 -7.70 20.64 9.48
N ARG A 60 -8.41 21.17 8.47
CA ARG A 60 -8.81 22.59 8.41
C ARG A 60 -10.23 22.90 8.91
N ARG A 61 -11.20 21.99 8.75
CA ARG A 61 -12.64 22.33 8.86
C ARG A 61 -13.33 21.72 10.10
N TYR A 62 -12.93 20.52 10.54
CA TYR A 62 -13.68 19.79 11.58
C TYR A 62 -13.12 19.98 12.99
N HIS A 63 -13.90 20.65 13.84
CA HIS A 63 -13.77 20.67 15.30
C HIS A 63 -14.65 19.57 15.93
N ALA A 64 -14.74 18.39 15.30
CA ALA A 64 -15.34 17.22 15.91
C ALA A 64 -14.45 16.76 17.07
N SER A 65 -15.05 16.13 18.09
CA SER A 65 -14.39 15.67 19.33
C SER A 65 -12.96 15.16 19.08
N SER A 66 -11.99 15.67 19.83
CA SER A 66 -10.55 15.52 19.54
C SER A 66 -10.11 14.08 19.25
N ALA A 67 -10.76 13.09 19.88
CA ALA A 67 -10.51 11.67 19.65
C ALA A 67 -10.85 11.21 18.22
N MET A 68 -12.07 11.47 17.73
CA MET A 68 -12.49 11.06 16.38
C MET A 68 -11.62 11.71 15.30
N ARG A 69 -11.24 12.98 15.48
CA ARG A 69 -10.34 13.69 14.56
C ARG A 69 -8.98 12.99 14.49
N TYR A 70 -8.41 12.60 15.63
CA TYR A 70 -7.14 11.90 15.67
C TYR A 70 -7.20 10.56 14.93
N TYR A 71 -8.23 9.74 15.18
CA TYR A 71 -8.39 8.46 14.49
C TYR A 71 -8.50 8.61 12.97
N VAL A 72 -9.32 9.56 12.49
CA VAL A 72 -9.50 9.80 11.05
C VAL A 72 -8.23 10.35 10.40
N LEU A 73 -7.50 11.25 11.09
CA LEU A 73 -6.24 11.77 10.59
C LEU A 73 -5.18 10.67 10.48
N VAL A 74 -5.02 9.84 11.51
CA VAL A 74 -4.06 8.72 11.49
C VAL A 74 -4.43 7.73 10.38
N MET A 75 -5.71 7.37 10.23
CA MET A 75 -6.18 6.52 9.12
C MET A 75 -5.81 7.10 7.75
N SER A 76 -6.10 8.39 7.52
CA SER A 76 -5.79 9.03 6.24
C SER A 76 -4.28 9.05 5.95
N VAL A 77 -3.43 9.23 6.97
CA VAL A 77 -1.97 9.18 6.82
C VAL A 77 -1.49 7.76 6.55
N THR A 78 -2.03 6.76 7.25
CA THR A 78 -1.68 5.34 7.01
C THR A 78 -2.09 4.91 5.60
N ASP A 79 -3.23 5.37 5.11
CA ASP A 79 -3.72 5.04 3.77
C ASP A 79 -2.91 5.76 2.68
N LEU A 80 -2.48 7.00 2.90
CA LEU A 80 -1.55 7.71 2.00
C LEU A 80 -0.20 7.01 1.91
N LEU A 81 0.38 6.61 3.05
CA LEU A 81 1.64 5.87 3.08
C LEU A 81 1.52 4.51 2.39
N THR A 82 0.41 3.80 2.62
CA THR A 82 0.16 2.50 1.97
C THR A 82 0.00 2.64 0.46
N ASN A 83 -0.79 3.62 0.00
CA ASN A 83 -0.99 3.90 -1.43
C ASN A 83 0.29 4.39 -2.12
N ALA A 84 1.10 5.21 -1.45
CA ALA A 84 2.40 5.65 -1.95
C ALA A 84 3.39 4.49 -2.06
N GLN A 85 3.27 3.50 -1.18
CA GLN A 85 4.06 2.28 -1.25
C GLN A 85 3.53 1.34 -2.33
N ILE A 86 2.23 1.22 -2.60
CA ILE A 86 1.65 0.23 -3.56
C ILE A 86 2.41 0.19 -4.89
N LEU A 87 2.64 1.32 -5.54
CA LEU A 87 3.39 1.39 -6.80
C LEU A 87 4.83 0.83 -6.69
N PRO A 88 5.65 1.24 -5.71
CA PRO A 88 6.92 0.59 -5.43
C PRO A 88 6.83 -0.92 -5.21
N ALA A 89 5.78 -1.46 -4.57
CA ALA A 89 5.70 -2.92 -4.35
C ALA A 89 5.58 -3.64 -5.68
N GLU A 90 4.65 -3.20 -6.52
CA GLU A 90 4.43 -3.76 -7.85
C GLU A 90 5.73 -3.71 -8.67
N VAL A 91 6.40 -2.54 -8.68
CA VAL A 91 7.67 -2.39 -9.39
C VAL A 91 8.75 -3.30 -8.82
N LEU A 92 8.82 -3.48 -7.50
CA LEU A 92 9.78 -4.36 -6.86
C LEU A 92 9.50 -5.83 -7.13
N GLU A 93 8.23 -6.23 -7.13
CA GLU A 93 7.80 -7.59 -7.44
C GLU A 93 8.12 -7.94 -8.90
N MET A 94 7.92 -6.99 -9.82
CA MET A 94 8.29 -7.16 -11.23
C MET A 94 9.81 -7.13 -11.46
N ARG A 95 10.53 -6.19 -10.82
CA ARG A 95 11.99 -6.01 -11.03
C ARG A 95 12.85 -7.05 -10.34
N PHE A 96 12.40 -7.59 -9.21
CA PHE A 96 13.25 -8.40 -8.34
C PHE A 96 12.73 -9.80 -8.08
N TYR A 97 12.10 -10.40 -9.10
CA TYR A 97 11.91 -11.84 -9.13
C TYR A 97 13.24 -12.61 -8.92
N ASN A 98 14.43 -12.04 -9.26
CA ASN A 98 15.70 -12.79 -9.15
C ASN A 98 16.99 -12.07 -8.67
N THR A 99 17.13 -10.74 -8.54
CA THR A 99 18.47 -10.14 -8.27
C THR A 99 18.45 -8.87 -7.42
N PHE A 100 18.08 -8.95 -6.14
CA PHE A 100 18.16 -7.80 -5.23
C PHE A 100 19.54 -7.70 -4.54
N ARG A 101 20.36 -6.74 -4.98
CA ARG A 101 21.69 -6.45 -4.38
C ARG A 101 21.60 -5.83 -2.97
N TRP A 102 20.40 -5.36 -2.58
CA TRP A 102 20.11 -4.75 -1.27
C TRP A 102 18.84 -5.34 -0.65
N GLY A 103 18.89 -6.61 -0.22
CA GLY A 103 17.74 -7.32 0.34
C GLY A 103 17.11 -6.69 1.59
N TRP A 104 17.85 -5.83 2.31
CA TRP A 104 17.35 -5.12 3.49
C TRP A 104 16.25 -4.10 3.15
N ALA A 105 16.35 -3.39 2.03
CA ALA A 105 15.36 -2.39 1.63
C ALA A 105 14.01 -3.06 1.32
N CYS A 106 14.03 -4.16 0.56
CA CYS A 106 12.83 -4.96 0.27
C CYS A 106 12.15 -5.45 1.56
N ARG A 107 12.94 -5.94 2.52
CA ARG A 107 12.43 -6.40 3.82
C ARG A 107 11.76 -5.27 4.61
N ILE A 108 12.36 -4.08 4.62
CA ILE A 108 11.77 -2.89 5.26
C ILE A 108 10.45 -2.50 4.57
N PHE A 109 10.44 -2.36 3.25
CA PHE A 109 9.21 -2.01 2.51
C PHE A 109 8.08 -3.00 2.74
N ARG A 110 8.37 -4.31 2.69
CA ARG A 110 7.38 -5.35 2.98
C ARG A 110 6.86 -5.25 4.41
N GLN A 111 7.78 -5.07 5.36
CA GLN A 111 7.44 -5.01 6.76
C GLN A 111 6.61 -3.77 7.11
N THR A 112 6.97 -2.60 6.55
CA THR A 112 6.23 -1.34 6.73
C THR A 112 4.80 -1.44 6.21
N ARG A 113 4.57 -2.08 5.06
CA ARG A 113 3.21 -2.31 4.53
C ARG A 113 2.36 -3.14 5.47
N SER A 114 2.89 -4.28 5.92
CA SER A 114 2.17 -5.15 6.85
C SER A 114 1.81 -4.41 8.14
N PHE A 115 2.72 -3.57 8.64
CA PHE A 115 2.43 -2.71 9.78
C PHE A 115 1.36 -1.66 9.49
N LEU A 116 1.40 -0.97 8.35
CA LEU A 116 0.41 0.04 7.96
C LEU A 116 -0.99 -0.55 7.80
N VAL A 117 -1.10 -1.72 7.17
CA VAL A 117 -2.38 -2.44 7.03
C VAL A 117 -2.89 -2.90 8.40
N GLY A 118 -2.02 -3.43 9.25
CA GLY A 118 -2.38 -3.78 10.62
C GLY A 118 -2.82 -2.58 11.46
N LEU A 119 -2.18 -1.43 11.30
CA LEU A 119 -2.59 -0.20 11.95
C LEU A 119 -3.97 0.26 11.47
N SER A 120 -4.25 0.21 10.16
CA SER A 120 -5.55 0.59 9.60
C SER A 120 -6.69 -0.30 10.12
N THR A 121 -6.48 -1.62 10.20
CA THR A 121 -7.48 -2.54 10.77
C THR A 121 -7.71 -2.31 12.26
N LEU A 122 -6.65 -2.11 13.04
CA LEU A 122 -6.77 -1.77 14.46
C LEU A 122 -7.48 -0.43 14.68
N LEU A 123 -7.22 0.56 13.83
CA LEU A 123 -7.90 1.86 13.89
C LEU A 123 -9.39 1.75 13.57
N LEU A 124 -9.79 0.93 12.59
CA LEU A 124 -11.20 0.64 12.30
C LEU A 124 -11.90 0.01 13.52
N VAL A 125 -11.25 -0.96 14.16
CA VAL A 125 -11.78 -1.61 15.37
C VAL A 125 -11.88 -0.62 16.52
N ALA A 126 -10.85 0.19 16.75
CA ALA A 126 -10.84 1.22 17.80
C ALA A 126 -11.97 2.24 17.60
N VAL A 127 -12.19 2.71 16.37
CA VAL A 127 -13.30 3.60 16.03
C VAL A 127 -14.65 2.92 16.24
N ALA A 128 -14.79 1.64 15.88
CA ALA A 128 -16.04 0.90 16.10
C ALA A 128 -16.35 0.76 17.60
N VAL A 129 -15.35 0.44 18.42
CA VAL A 129 -15.49 0.34 19.88
C VAL A 129 -15.82 1.70 20.50
N ASP A 130 -15.11 2.76 20.10
CA ASP A 130 -15.38 4.13 20.56
C ASP A 130 -16.83 4.53 20.27
N ARG A 131 -17.31 4.26 19.05
CA ARG A 131 -18.71 4.50 18.64
C ARG A 131 -19.71 3.67 19.46
N GLN A 132 -19.42 2.40 19.71
CA GLN A 132 -20.28 1.51 20.50
C GLN A 132 -20.37 1.95 21.97
N GLN A 133 -19.26 2.36 22.56
CA GLN A 133 -19.22 2.87 23.95
C GLN A 133 -19.97 4.19 24.07
N VAL A 134 -19.75 5.14 23.14
CA VAL A 134 -20.46 6.43 23.13
C VAL A 134 -21.96 6.22 22.94
N CYS A 135 -22.37 5.33 22.04
CA CYS A 135 -23.80 5.02 21.81
C CYS A 135 -24.44 4.40 23.06
N SER A 136 -23.78 3.41 23.67
CA SER A 136 -24.27 2.73 24.88
C SER A 136 -24.36 3.69 26.08
N LEU A 137 -23.39 4.61 26.24
CA LEU A 137 -23.41 5.63 27.29
C LEU A 137 -24.47 6.70 27.05
N LYS A 138 -24.68 7.13 25.79
CA LYS A 138 -25.77 8.05 25.44
C LYS A 138 -27.13 7.43 25.71
N LEU A 139 -27.33 6.16 25.34
CA LEU A 139 -28.55 5.42 25.65
C LEU A 139 -28.76 5.33 27.16
N LYS A 140 -27.73 4.99 27.95
CA LYS A 140 -27.84 4.95 29.43
C LYS A 140 -28.16 6.30 30.08
N ASN A 141 -27.74 7.41 29.48
CA ASN A 141 -28.01 8.77 29.98
C ASN A 141 -29.39 9.32 29.55
N ILE A 142 -29.83 9.02 28.32
CA ILE A 142 -31.15 9.42 27.80
C ILE A 142 -32.25 8.54 28.39
N VAL A 143 -31.96 7.24 28.43
CA VAL A 143 -32.80 6.21 28.98
C VAL A 143 -32.27 5.95 30.40
N LYS A 144 -32.73 6.73 31.39
CA LYS A 144 -32.63 6.33 32.81
C LYS A 144 -33.49 5.07 33.09
N LEU A 145 -33.44 4.05 32.23
CA LEU A 145 -34.02 2.75 32.48
C LEU A 145 -32.95 1.85 33.11
N PRO A 146 -33.36 0.98 34.04
CA PRO A 146 -32.48 0.00 34.66
C PRO A 146 -31.92 -0.92 33.58
N VAL A 147 -30.59 -0.91 33.46
CA VAL A 147 -29.80 -1.81 32.64
C VAL A 147 -29.88 -3.21 33.27
N THR A 148 -30.98 -3.94 33.05
CA THR A 148 -31.05 -5.33 33.53
C THR A 148 -31.85 -6.30 32.67
N THR A 149 -32.49 -5.91 31.57
CA THR A 149 -33.27 -6.90 30.79
C THR A 149 -33.42 -6.53 29.32
N ALA A 150 -32.33 -6.66 28.54
CA ALA A 150 -32.43 -6.65 27.07
C ALA A 150 -31.30 -7.46 26.40
N CYS A 151 -30.81 -8.50 27.09
CA CYS A 151 -30.03 -9.58 26.47
C CYS A 151 -30.55 -10.91 27.04
N LEU A 152 -31.73 -11.34 26.59
CA LEU A 152 -32.07 -12.76 26.48
C LEU A 152 -32.95 -12.94 25.23
#